data_AF-A0A1U9YCT5-F1
#
_entry.id   AF-A0A1U9YCT5-F1
#
_cell.length_a   1.000
_cell.length_b   1.000
_cell.length_c   1.000
_cell.angle_alpha   90.00
_cell.angle_beta   90.00
_cell.angle_gamma   90.00
#
_symmetry.space_group_name_H-M   'P 1'
#
loop_
_entity.id
_entity.type
_entity.pdbx_description
1 polymer ?
#
loop_
_entity_poly.entity_id
_entity_poly.type
_entity_poly.pdbx_seq_one_letter_code
_entity_poly.pdbx_strand_id
1 'polypeptide(L)'
;FDSPTVVMPIVVTFVSSLVHPHPVSYMSEDPHSPRFMCHSSIPTFFTPMSVTGDNFIQLFPGWEGVGLAPYSSINSRSTRLKANKAAIKAMLVNRVGDFGSALGILGCSTLFQTVDSPTISARASAFSEPQNYFIFRNIRFHAITVIRISPSIGAVGKSAQIGSHTRSPDAT
;
A
#
# COMPACT_ATOMS: atom_id res chain seq x y z
N PHE A 1 11.47 -19.55 6.29
CA PHE A 1 10.52 -19.21 5.22
C PHE A 1 9.16 -19.67 5.65
N ASP A 2 8.30 -18.71 5.98
CA ASP A 2 6.91 -19.01 6.29
C ASP A 2 6.14 -19.30 5.00
N SER A 3 5.16 -20.20 5.05
CA SER A 3 4.32 -20.53 3.89
C SER A 3 3.83 -19.32 3.07
N PRO A 4 3.34 -18.21 3.67
CA PRO A 4 2.91 -17.03 2.89
C PRO A 4 4.06 -16.31 2.16
N THR A 5 5.26 -16.28 2.74
CA THR A 5 6.43 -15.61 2.12
C THR A 5 6.92 -16.29 0.84
N VAL A 6 6.54 -17.56 0.63
CA VAL A 6 6.86 -18.32 -0.59
C VAL A 6 5.71 -18.29 -1.57
N VAL A 7 4.47 -18.51 -1.10
CA VAL A 7 3.30 -18.65 -1.99
C VAL A 7 2.90 -17.32 -2.62
N MET A 8 2.92 -16.22 -1.87
CA MET A 8 2.43 -14.92 -2.36
C MET A 8 3.30 -14.32 -3.48
N PRO A 9 4.64 -14.32 -3.41
CA PRO A 9 5.46 -13.85 -4.53
C PRO A 9 5.26 -14.70 -5.80
N ILE A 10 5.13 -16.02 -5.68
CA ILE A 10 4.90 -16.91 -6.83
C ILE A 10 3.58 -16.55 -7.54
N VAL A 11 2.50 -16.38 -6.78
CA VAL A 11 1.19 -16.01 -7.33
C VAL A 11 1.27 -14.64 -8.03
N VAL A 12 1.90 -13.65 -7.38
CA VAL A 12 2.05 -12.31 -7.94
C VAL A 12 2.87 -12.33 -9.22
N THR A 13 4.03 -13.00 -9.23
CA THR A 13 4.89 -13.10 -10.42
C THR A 13 4.20 -13.86 -11.55
N PHE A 14 3.43 -14.91 -11.23
CA PHE A 14 2.66 -15.66 -12.22
C PHE A 14 1.57 -14.79 -12.86
N VAL A 15 0.76 -14.09 -12.07
CA VAL A 15 -0.27 -13.18 -12.60
C VAL A 15 0.37 -12.04 -13.41
N SER A 16 1.46 -11.43 -12.91
CA SER A 16 2.19 -10.40 -13.65
C SER A 16 2.73 -10.91 -14.99
N SER A 17 3.22 -12.15 -15.05
CA SER A 17 3.72 -12.77 -16.30
C SER A 17 2.62 -12.97 -17.34
N LEU A 18 1.38 -13.23 -16.91
CA LEU A 18 0.22 -13.36 -17.79
C LEU A 18 -0.30 -12.01 -18.31
N VAL A 19 -0.14 -10.95 -17.52
CA VAL A 19 -0.63 -9.60 -17.87
C VAL A 19 0.37 -8.85 -18.77
N HIS A 20 1.68 -9.06 -18.64
CA HIS A 20 2.70 -8.33 -19.42
C HIS A 20 2.62 -8.47 -20.96
N PRO A 21 2.18 -9.60 -21.55
CA PRO A 21 1.98 -9.70 -22.99
C PRO A 21 0.82 -8.83 -23.52
N HIS A 22 -0.19 -8.55 -22.68
CA HIS A 22 -1.38 -7.81 -23.09
C HIS A 22 -1.08 -6.37 -23.57
N PRO A 23 -0.30 -5.54 -22.84
CA PRO A 23 0.18 -4.25 -23.31
C PRO A 23 0.89 -4.27 -24.67
N VAL A 24 1.71 -5.30 -24.90
CA VAL A 24 2.55 -5.42 -26.11
C VAL A 24 1.67 -5.58 -27.35
N SER A 25 0.63 -6.41 -27.27
CA SER A 25 -0.33 -6.59 -28.35
C SER A 25 -1.33 -5.43 -28.46
N TYR A 26 -1.72 -4.81 -27.34
CA TYR A 26 -2.72 -3.73 -27.33
C TYR A 26 -2.17 -2.40 -27.87
N MET A 27 -0.87 -2.14 -27.72
CA MET A 27 -0.21 -0.89 -28.11
C MET A 27 0.80 -1.06 -29.23
N SER A 28 0.67 -2.12 -30.03
CA SER A 28 1.57 -2.39 -31.15
C SER A 28 1.59 -1.26 -32.19
N GLU A 29 0.52 -0.48 -32.26
CA GLU A 29 0.35 0.63 -33.21
C GLU A 29 0.70 2.01 -32.61
N ASP A 30 0.94 2.10 -31.29
CA ASP A 30 1.15 3.37 -30.60
C ASP A 30 2.64 3.67 -30.34
N PRO A 31 3.16 4.86 -30.71
CA PRO A 31 4.56 5.24 -30.49
C PRO A 31 4.92 5.44 -29.00
N HIS A 32 3.92 5.46 -28.12
CA HIS A 32 4.11 5.61 -26.66
C HIS A 32 4.14 4.27 -25.90
N SER A 33 4.17 3.13 -26.61
CA SER A 33 4.27 1.79 -26.03
C SER A 33 5.36 1.62 -24.95
N PRO A 34 6.60 2.13 -25.11
CA PRO A 34 7.64 1.97 -24.08
C PRO A 34 7.29 2.63 -22.73
N ARG A 35 6.58 3.77 -22.75
CA ARG A 35 6.17 4.46 -21.51
C ARG A 35 5.12 3.65 -20.75
N PHE A 36 4.17 3.07 -21.48
CA PHE A 36 3.14 2.23 -20.88
C PHE A 36 3.72 0.93 -20.31
N MET A 37 4.68 0.32 -21.00
CA MET A 37 5.38 -0.87 -20.49
C MET A 37 6.13 -0.59 -19.19
N CYS A 38 6.84 0.55 -19.10
CA CYS A 38 7.47 0.98 -17.84
C CYS A 38 6.44 1.16 -16.73
N HIS A 39 5.31 1.83 -17.01
CA HIS A 39 4.24 2.02 -16.03
C HIS A 39 3.58 0.72 -15.57
N SER A 40 3.45 -0.28 -16.46
CA SER A 40 2.94 -1.62 -16.13
C SER A 40 3.91 -2.45 -15.30
N SER A 41 5.20 -2.15 -15.34
CA SER A 41 6.24 -2.91 -14.62
C SER A 41 6.42 -2.46 -13.16
N ILE A 42 6.03 -1.22 -12.85
CA ILE A 42 6.05 -0.64 -11.49
C ILE A 42 5.32 -1.53 -10.46
N PRO A 43 4.04 -1.91 -10.64
CA PRO A 43 3.34 -2.78 -9.69
C PRO A 43 3.98 -4.17 -9.55
N THR A 44 4.51 -4.72 -10.64
CA THR A 44 5.19 -6.03 -10.65
C THR A 44 6.47 -6.03 -9.80
N PHE A 45 7.12 -4.87 -9.63
CA PHE A 45 8.29 -4.74 -8.75
C PHE A 45 7.91 -4.48 -7.28
N PHE A 46 7.00 -3.53 -7.02
CA PHE A 46 6.69 -3.11 -5.64
C PHE A 46 5.84 -4.11 -4.87
N THR A 47 4.99 -4.90 -5.55
CA THR A 47 4.13 -5.90 -4.89
C THR A 47 4.95 -7.01 -4.23
N PRO A 48 5.87 -7.73 -4.91
CA PRO A 48 6.70 -8.75 -4.26
C PRO A 48 7.67 -8.16 -3.23
N MET A 49 8.15 -6.92 -3.41
CA MET A 49 8.97 -6.22 -2.39
C MET A 49 8.21 -6.05 -1.07
N SER A 50 6.92 -5.71 -1.14
CA SER A 50 6.05 -5.56 0.03
C SER A 50 5.76 -6.90 0.73
N VAL A 51 5.49 -7.95 -0.07
CA VAL A 51 5.15 -9.29 0.42
C VAL A 51 6.32 -9.98 1.14
N THR A 52 7.55 -9.66 0.75
CA THR A 52 8.78 -10.20 1.37
C THR A 52 9.26 -9.35 2.55
N GLY A 53 8.51 -8.30 2.94
CA GLY A 53 8.89 -7.41 4.01
C GLY A 53 8.51 -7.94 5.39
N ASP A 54 9.48 -8.43 6.14
CA ASP A 54 9.28 -8.83 7.55
C ASP A 54 9.27 -7.61 8.51
N ASN A 55 9.76 -6.47 8.02
CA ASN A 55 9.89 -5.23 8.78
C ASN A 55 8.92 -4.16 8.26
N PHE A 56 8.33 -3.40 9.17
CA PHE A 56 7.41 -2.32 8.83
C PHE A 56 8.05 -1.24 7.93
N ILE A 57 9.36 -1.00 8.09
CA ILE A 57 10.11 -0.08 7.22
C ILE A 57 10.21 -0.61 5.79
N GLN A 58 10.35 -1.92 5.57
CA GLN A 58 10.42 -2.51 4.23
C GLN A 58 9.04 -2.59 3.57
N LEU A 59 8.00 -2.81 4.38
CA LEU A 59 6.62 -2.84 3.94
C LEU A 59 6.16 -1.46 3.45
N PHE A 60 6.66 -0.36 4.02
CA PHE A 60 6.22 0.99 3.69
C PHE A 60 6.56 1.47 2.25
N PRO A 61 7.78 1.28 1.71
CA PRO A 61 8.09 1.55 0.30
C PRO A 61 7.30 0.67 -0.67
N GLY A 62 7.14 -0.63 -0.37
CA GLY A 62 6.33 -1.54 -1.18
C GLY A 62 4.86 -1.12 -1.19
N TRP A 63 4.36 -0.71 -0.03
CA TRP A 63 3.05 -0.12 0.15
C TRP A 63 2.86 1.13 -0.72
N GLU A 64 3.72 2.14 -0.57
CA GLU A 64 3.67 3.38 -1.36
C GLU A 64 3.74 3.10 -2.87
N GLY A 65 4.62 2.21 -3.30
CA GLY A 65 4.76 1.80 -4.69
C GLY A 65 3.51 1.17 -5.30
N VAL A 66 2.79 0.31 -4.56
CA VAL A 66 1.48 -0.22 -4.97
C VAL A 66 0.43 0.90 -5.05
N GLY A 67 0.54 1.94 -4.21
CA GLY A 67 -0.32 3.12 -4.26
C GLY A 67 -0.11 4.00 -5.51
N LEU A 68 1.07 3.97 -6.10
CA LEU A 68 1.42 4.70 -7.34
C LEU A 68 0.98 3.95 -8.61
N ALA A 69 0.79 2.63 -8.54
CA ALA A 69 0.39 1.81 -9.68
C ALA A 69 -0.89 2.30 -10.41
N PRO A 70 -2.03 2.57 -9.72
CA PRO A 70 -3.22 3.07 -10.41
C PRO A 70 -3.02 4.46 -11.01
N TYR A 71 -2.24 5.33 -10.37
CA TYR A 71 -1.90 6.65 -10.93
C TYR A 71 -1.11 6.50 -12.24
N SER A 72 -0.08 5.66 -12.23
CA SER A 72 0.80 5.42 -13.36
C SER A 72 0.05 4.81 -14.55
N SER A 73 -0.87 3.87 -14.28
CA SER A 73 -1.69 3.23 -15.31
C SER A 73 -2.70 4.19 -15.94
N ILE A 74 -3.38 5.02 -15.14
CA ILE A 74 -4.38 5.99 -15.66
C ILE A 74 -3.68 7.12 -16.45
N ASN A 75 -2.55 7.61 -15.95
CA ASN A 75 -1.81 8.72 -16.57
C ASN A 75 -1.09 8.34 -17.86
N SER A 76 -0.83 7.04 -18.10
CA SER A 76 -0.20 6.54 -19.32
C SER A 76 -0.94 6.94 -20.60
N ARG A 77 -2.26 7.15 -20.52
CA ARG A 77 -3.11 7.65 -21.61
C ARG A 77 -3.31 9.17 -21.46
N SER A 78 -2.20 9.93 -21.44
CA SER A 78 -2.11 11.37 -21.14
C SER A 78 -2.95 12.31 -22.03
N THR A 79 -3.68 11.78 -23.03
CA THR A 79 -4.47 12.58 -23.99
C THR A 79 -5.79 13.10 -23.41
N ARG A 80 -6.22 12.67 -22.21
CA ARG A 80 -7.50 13.09 -21.61
C ARG A 80 -7.30 13.83 -20.28
N LEU A 81 -7.58 15.13 -20.27
CA LEU A 81 -7.63 15.96 -19.04
C LEU A 81 -8.51 15.35 -17.91
N LYS A 82 -9.56 14.62 -18.28
CA LYS A 82 -10.42 13.89 -17.33
C LYS A 82 -9.66 12.75 -16.62
N ALA A 83 -8.82 12.01 -17.35
CA ALA A 83 -8.03 10.91 -16.81
C ALA A 83 -6.97 11.41 -15.80
N ASN A 84 -6.31 12.54 -16.10
CA ASN A 84 -5.33 13.12 -15.17
C ASN A 84 -5.98 13.58 -13.85
N LYS A 85 -7.18 14.17 -13.91
CA LYS A 85 -7.94 14.54 -12.70
C LYS A 85 -8.34 13.32 -11.87
N ALA A 86 -8.79 12.25 -12.52
CA ALA A 86 -9.11 10.99 -11.86
C ALA A 86 -7.88 10.33 -11.22
N ALA A 87 -6.73 10.34 -11.91
CA ALA A 87 -5.47 9.82 -11.40
C ALA A 87 -5.01 10.57 -10.13
N ILE A 88 -5.04 11.91 -10.14
CA ILE A 88 -4.67 12.73 -8.96
C ILE A 88 -5.60 12.46 -7.78
N LYS A 89 -6.92 12.38 -8.02
CA LYS A 89 -7.90 12.05 -6.98
C LYS A 89 -7.64 10.67 -6.36
N ALA A 90 -7.34 9.68 -7.19
CA ALA A 90 -7.00 8.34 -6.76
C ALA A 90 -5.69 8.30 -5.94
N MET A 91 -4.69 9.09 -6.33
CA MET A 91 -3.44 9.25 -5.58
C MET A 91 -3.66 9.91 -4.22
N LEU A 92 -4.50 10.94 -4.16
CA LEU A 92 -4.78 11.67 -2.92
C LEU A 92 -5.44 10.77 -1.87
N VAL A 93 -6.41 9.94 -2.28
CA VAL A 93 -7.08 8.98 -1.40
C VAL A 93 -6.09 7.93 -0.88
N ASN A 94 -5.19 7.44 -1.74
CA ASN A 94 -4.11 6.53 -1.32
C ASN A 94 -3.18 7.19 -0.30
N ARG A 95 -2.86 8.48 -0.49
CA ARG A 95 -1.94 9.21 0.38
C ARG A 95 -2.50 9.39 1.79
N VAL A 96 -3.82 9.58 1.94
CA VAL A 96 -4.47 9.63 3.26
C VAL A 96 -4.31 8.30 4.00
N GLY A 97 -4.43 7.17 3.31
CA GLY A 97 -4.15 5.85 3.89
C GLY A 97 -2.67 5.67 4.27
N ASP A 98 -1.75 6.20 3.44
CA ASP A 98 -0.32 6.15 3.73
C ASP A 98 0.03 6.90 5.04
N PHE A 99 -0.61 8.04 5.33
CA PHE A 99 -0.44 8.74 6.61
C PHE A 99 -0.84 7.88 7.82
N GLY A 100 -1.96 7.14 7.72
CA GLY A 100 -2.39 6.22 8.78
C GLY A 100 -1.38 5.09 9.02
N SER A 101 -0.82 4.54 7.93
CA SER A 101 0.23 3.53 8.04
C SER A 101 1.53 4.10 8.63
N ALA A 102 1.97 5.29 8.19
CA ALA A 102 3.19 5.94 8.69
C ALA A 102 3.10 6.26 10.19
N LEU A 103 1.95 6.78 10.65
CA LEU A 103 1.70 7.03 12.07
C LEU A 103 1.71 5.74 12.90
N GLY A 104 1.17 4.64 12.36
CA GLY A 104 1.23 3.34 13.00
C GLY A 104 2.65 2.81 13.15
N ILE A 105 3.47 2.94 12.11
CA ILE A 105 4.89 2.53 12.13
C ILE A 105 5.70 3.38 13.11
N LEU A 106 5.49 4.70 13.11
CA LEU A 106 6.13 5.61 14.06
C LEU A 106 5.72 5.28 15.51
N GLY A 107 4.43 5.00 15.76
CA GLY A 107 3.95 4.58 17.08
C GLY A 107 4.53 3.24 17.54
N CYS A 108 4.66 2.26 16.63
CA CYS A 108 5.36 1.01 16.93
C CYS A 108 6.83 1.25 17.28
N SER A 109 7.53 2.08 16.51
CA SER A 109 8.94 2.38 16.71
C SER A 109 9.19 3.10 18.05
N THR A 110 8.33 4.04 18.44
CA THR A 110 8.49 4.77 19.71
C THR A 110 8.19 3.91 20.94
N LEU A 111 7.19 3.02 20.89
CA LEU A 111 6.85 2.15 22.03
C LEU A 111 7.74 0.91 22.14
N PHE A 112 7.95 0.21 21.02
CA PHE A 112 8.63 -1.08 21.03
C PHE A 112 10.12 -0.96 20.72
N GLN A 113 10.61 0.20 20.25
CA GLN A 113 12.01 0.42 19.83
C GLN A 113 12.52 -0.60 18.81
N THR A 114 11.60 -1.25 18.10
CA THR A 114 11.88 -2.24 17.04
C THR A 114 10.90 -2.03 15.91
N VAL A 115 11.31 -2.40 14.70
CA VAL A 115 10.48 -2.30 13.49
C VAL A 115 10.16 -3.65 12.87
N ASP A 116 10.64 -4.72 13.49
CA ASP A 116 10.43 -6.09 13.03
C ASP A 116 9.06 -6.59 13.50
N SER A 117 8.26 -7.10 12.57
CA SER A 117 6.93 -7.62 12.87
C SER A 117 6.91 -8.72 13.95
N PRO A 118 7.80 -9.73 13.93
CA PRO A 118 7.75 -10.81 14.92
C PRO A 118 8.13 -10.31 16.33
N THR A 119 9.09 -9.39 16.45
CA THR A 119 9.50 -8.84 17.76
C THR A 119 8.42 -7.95 18.35
N ILE A 120 7.73 -7.16 17.52
CA ILE A 120 6.58 -6.34 17.94
C ILE A 120 5.45 -7.24 18.42
N SER A 121 5.14 -8.34 17.73
CA SER A 121 4.09 -9.29 18.14
C SER A 121 4.39 -9.92 19.51
N ALA A 122 5.64 -10.37 19.72
CA ALA A 122 6.08 -10.95 20.98
C ALA A 122 6.09 -9.94 22.15
N ARG A 123 6.49 -8.68 21.89
CA ARG A 123 6.44 -7.62 22.89
C ARG A 123 5.01 -7.15 23.15
N ALA A 124 4.14 -7.16 22.16
CA ALA A 124 2.76 -6.72 22.30
C ALA A 124 1.95 -7.58 23.29
N SER A 125 2.27 -8.87 23.45
CA SER A 125 1.66 -9.71 24.49
C SER A 125 2.17 -9.41 25.91
N ALA A 126 3.42 -8.94 26.04
CA ALA A 126 4.00 -8.55 27.33
C ALA A 126 3.56 -7.14 27.79
N PHE A 127 3.17 -6.28 26.85
CA PHE A 127 2.72 -4.90 27.11
C PHE A 127 1.22 -4.77 27.43
N SER A 128 0.50 -5.87 27.76
CA SER A 128 -0.94 -5.78 28.09
C SER A 128 -1.25 -5.02 29.39
N GLU A 129 -0.24 -4.57 30.13
CA GLU A 129 -0.40 -3.78 31.34
C GLU A 129 -0.64 -2.28 31.05
N PRO A 130 -1.47 -1.59 31.85
CA PRO A 130 -2.21 -0.38 31.44
C PRO A 130 -1.42 0.93 31.57
N GLN A 131 -0.08 0.91 31.50
CA GLN A 131 0.74 2.07 31.90
C GLN A 131 1.01 3.10 30.79
N ASN A 132 0.75 2.78 29.51
CA ASN A 132 1.02 3.68 28.40
C ASN A 132 -0.27 4.24 27.78
N TYR A 133 -0.64 5.45 28.18
CA TYR A 133 -1.75 6.21 27.63
C TYR A 133 -1.25 7.32 26.69
N PHE A 134 -1.85 7.44 25.52
CA PHE A 134 -1.67 8.60 24.65
C PHE A 134 -2.79 9.61 24.94
N ILE A 135 -2.44 10.82 25.38
CA ILE A 135 -3.41 11.88 25.63
C ILE A 135 -3.49 12.73 24.39
N PHE A 136 -4.63 12.66 23.69
CA PHE A 136 -4.95 13.58 22.61
C PHE A 136 -6.24 14.31 22.97
N ARG A 137 -6.17 15.65 23.02
CA ARG A 137 -7.32 16.53 23.31
C ARG A 137 -8.11 16.11 24.57
N ASN A 138 -7.38 15.85 25.66
CA ASN A 138 -7.93 15.44 26.97
C ASN A 138 -8.67 14.08 27.00
N ILE A 139 -8.53 13.26 25.95
CA ILE A 139 -9.04 11.88 25.90
C ILE A 139 -7.84 10.95 26.06
N ARG A 140 -7.95 9.98 26.98
CA ARG A 140 -6.93 8.95 27.21
C ARG A 140 -7.23 7.77 26.31
N PHE A 141 -6.37 7.55 25.32
CA PHE A 141 -6.41 6.33 24.51
C PHE A 141 -5.31 5.38 24.96
N HIS A 142 -5.61 4.08 25.03
CA HIS A 142 -4.57 3.07 25.17
C HIS A 142 -3.66 3.12 23.94
N ALA A 143 -2.37 3.37 24.15
CA ALA A 143 -1.42 3.57 23.05
C ALA A 143 -1.37 2.35 22.12
N ILE A 144 -1.52 1.14 22.68
CA ILE A 144 -1.55 -0.12 21.94
C ILE A 144 -2.77 -0.21 21.01
N THR A 145 -3.94 0.25 21.45
CA THR A 145 -5.16 0.25 20.64
C THR A 145 -5.04 1.19 19.46
N VAL A 146 -4.48 2.39 19.68
CA VAL A 146 -4.23 3.38 18.61
C VAL A 146 -3.23 2.82 17.59
N ILE A 147 -2.16 2.18 18.06
CA ILE A 147 -1.13 1.60 17.19
C ILE A 147 -1.64 0.40 16.39
N ARG A 148 -2.58 -0.40 16.92
CA ARG A 148 -3.20 -1.51 16.15
C ARG A 148 -4.19 -1.00 15.11
N ILE A 149 -4.94 0.05 15.43
CA ILE A 149 -5.98 0.59 14.54
C ILE A 149 -5.35 1.44 13.42
N SER A 150 -4.26 2.18 13.67
CA SER A 150 -3.67 3.09 12.68
C SER A 150 -3.20 2.40 11.38
N PRO A 151 -2.45 1.28 11.40
CA PRO A 151 -2.13 0.51 10.20
C PRO A 151 -3.36 -0.10 9.52
N SER A 152 -4.37 -0.49 10.31
CA SER A 152 -5.63 -1.03 9.81
C SER A 152 -6.42 0.00 9.00
N ILE A 153 -6.44 1.27 9.45
CA ILE A 153 -7.01 2.39 8.68
C ILE A 153 -6.26 2.56 7.35
N GLY A 154 -4.94 2.41 7.37
CA GLY A 154 -4.13 2.40 6.14
C GLY A 154 -4.60 1.31 5.16
N ALA A 155 -4.78 0.08 5.65
CA ALA A 155 -5.23 -1.05 4.82
C ALA A 155 -6.63 -0.86 4.23
N VAL A 156 -7.58 -0.36 5.03
CA VAL A 156 -8.92 -0.02 4.54
C VAL A 156 -8.85 1.05 3.45
N GLY A 157 -7.92 2.01 3.56
CA GLY A 157 -7.69 3.05 2.57
C GLY A 157 -7.25 2.54 1.19
N LYS A 158 -6.47 1.44 1.13
CA LYS A 158 -6.01 0.84 -0.14
C LYS A 158 -6.97 -0.20 -0.72
N SER A 159 -7.67 -0.96 0.13
CA SER A 159 -8.58 -2.03 -0.30
C SER A 159 -9.92 -1.54 -0.86
N ALA A 160 -10.15 -0.22 -0.87
CA ALA A 160 -11.30 0.43 -1.47
C ALA A 160 -12.69 -0.01 -0.93
N GLN A 161 -12.76 -0.62 0.26
CA GLN A 161 -13.97 -1.33 0.74
C GLN A 161 -15.04 -0.43 1.38
N ILE A 162 -14.67 0.69 2.02
CA ILE A 162 -15.64 1.59 2.67
C ILE A 162 -15.36 3.03 2.21
N GLY A 163 -16.31 3.66 1.50
CA GLY A 163 -16.26 5.07 1.10
C GLY A 163 -15.48 5.40 -0.19
N SER A 164 -14.73 4.47 -0.76
CA SER A 164 -13.87 4.66 -1.95
C SER A 164 -14.49 4.11 -3.25
N HIS A 165 -15.81 3.90 -3.26
CA HIS A 165 -16.60 3.56 -4.45
C HIS A 165 -16.62 4.65 -5.53
N THR A 166 -16.10 5.85 -5.22
CA THR A 166 -15.91 6.95 -6.19
C THR A 166 -14.74 6.72 -7.14
N ARG A 167 -13.94 5.67 -6.96
CA ARG A 167 -12.81 5.31 -7.82
C ARG A 167 -13.23 4.54 -9.08
N SER A 168 -14.26 3.71 -9.00
CA SER A 168 -14.73 2.86 -10.11
C SER A 168 -15.43 3.61 -11.25
N PRO A 169 -16.29 4.64 -11.02
CA PRO A 169 -17.00 5.29 -12.14
C PRO A 169 -16.15 6.26 -12.94
N ASP A 170 -14.99 6.71 -12.44
CA ASP A 170 -14.07 7.61 -13.14
C ASP A 170 -13.01 6.86 -13.99
N ALA A 171 -12.97 5.52 -13.91
CA ALA A 171 -11.94 4.67 -14.53
C ALA A 171 -12.38 3.97 -15.84
N THR A 172 -13.66 4.08 -16.23
CA THR A 172 -14.21 3.64 -17.53
C THR A 172 -14.42 4.83 -18.46
#